data_AF-A0A7G1INW2-F1
#
_entry.id   AF-A0A7G1INW2-F1
#
_cell.length_a   1.000
_cell.length_b   1.000
_cell.length_c   1.000
_cell.angle_alpha   90.00
_cell.angle_beta   90.00
_cell.angle_gamma   90.00
#
_symmetry.space_group_name_H-M   'P 1'
#
loop_
_entity.id
_entity.type
_entity.pdbx_description
1 polymer ?
#
loop_
_entity_poly.entity_id
_entity_poly.type
_entity_poly.pdbx_seq_one_letter_code
_entity_poly.pdbx_strand_id
1 'polypeptide(L)' 'METEFSLVRFDGDQQRADAVYSGMTPLVAADIAEVIGFVASRPSHVNLDQIIIRPRDQASATRRANHPDPR' A
#
# COMPACT_ATOMS: atom_id res chain seq x y z
N MET A 1 8.33 0.16 7.99
CA MET A 1 7.31 -0.91 7.95
C MET A 1 7.95 -2.07 7.21
N GLU A 2 8.53 -3.01 7.96
CA GLU A 2 9.02 -4.25 7.36
C GLU A 2 7.82 -5.16 7.17
N THR A 3 7.59 -5.60 5.94
CA THR A 3 6.56 -6.62 5.68
C THR A 3 7.27 -7.92 5.40
N GLU A 4 6.79 -9.00 6.03
CA GLU A 4 7.26 -10.38 5.79
C GLU A 4 7.30 -10.70 4.28
N PHE A 5 6.40 -10.09 3.52
CA PHE A 5 6.34 -10.20 2.06
C PHE A 5 7.65 -9.79 1.35
N SER A 6 8.27 -8.68 1.73
CA SER A 6 9.51 -8.22 1.07
C SER A 6 10.72 -9.06 1.48
N LEU A 7 10.77 -9.51 2.74
CA LEU A 7 11.78 -10.45 3.24
C LEU A 7 11.71 -11.79 2.50
N VAL A 8 10.52 -12.37 2.36
CA VAL A 8 10.29 -13.62 1.61
C VAL A 8 10.64 -13.44 0.13
N ARG A 9 10.27 -12.30 -0.46
CA ARG A 9 10.56 -11.99 -1.88
C ARG A 9 12.06 -11.94 -2.20
N PHE A 10 12.90 -11.56 -1.23
CA PHE A 10 14.35 -11.47 -1.42
C PHE A 10 15.11 -12.56 -0.63
N ASP A 11 14.48 -13.71 -0.39
CA ASP A 11 15.11 -14.89 0.21
C ASP A 11 15.79 -14.60 1.56
N GLY A 12 15.22 -13.69 2.36
CA GLY A 12 15.76 -13.29 3.66
C GLY A 12 16.75 -12.12 3.62
N ASP A 13 17.03 -11.53 2.44
CA ASP A 13 17.89 -10.35 2.33
C ASP A 13 17.19 -9.08 2.83
N GLN A 14 17.45 -8.77 4.10
CA GLN A 14 16.90 -7.63 4.81
C GLN A 14 17.22 -6.28 4.14
N GLN A 15 18.47 -6.07 3.70
CA GLN A 15 18.87 -4.80 3.10
C GLN A 15 18.11 -4.54 1.80
N ARG A 16 17.91 -5.58 0.98
CA ARG A 16 17.13 -5.46 -0.25
C ARG A 16 15.64 -5.25 0.05
N ALA A 17 15.11 -5.88 1.09
CA ALA A 17 13.74 -5.66 1.54
C ALA A 17 13.52 -4.21 1.99
N ASP A 18 14.43 -3.66 2.80
CA ASP A 18 14.35 -2.28 3.32
C ASP A 18 14.47 -1.25 2.19
N ALA A 19 15.34 -1.51 1.22
CA ALA A 19 15.53 -0.66 0.05
C ALA A 19 14.25 -0.50 -0.78
N VAL A 20 13.32 -1.46 -0.75
CA VAL A 20 12.04 -1.34 -1.47
C VAL A 20 11.21 -0.18 -0.95
N TYR A 21 11.26 0.14 0.34
CA TYR A 21 10.40 1.19 0.91
C TYR A 21 11.15 2.50 1.17
N SER A 22 12.47 2.53 0.93
CA SER A 22 13.28 3.73 1.09
C SER A 22 12.75 4.90 0.23
N GLY A 23 12.54 6.06 0.87
CA GLY A 23 12.05 7.28 0.22
C GLY A 23 10.58 7.25 -0.21
N MET A 24 9.78 6.30 0.30
CA MET A 24 8.36 6.16 0.00
C MET A 24 7.53 6.11 1.28
N THR A 25 6.32 6.65 1.22
CA THR A 25 5.25 6.40 2.20
C THR A 25 4.34 5.29 1.66
N PRO A 26 4.57 4.01 2.01
CA PRO A 26 3.74 2.91 1.52
C PRO A 26 2.38 2.89 2.23
N LEU A 27 1.42 2.15 1.66
CA LEU A 27 0.22 1.77 2.40
C LEU A 27 0.60 0.87 3.59
N VAL A 28 -0.10 1.06 4.69
CA VAL A 28 0.00 0.22 5.88
C VAL A 28 -1.29 -0.57 6.10
N ALA A 29 -1.23 -1.57 6.98
CA ALA A 29 -2.39 -2.41 7.28
C ALA A 29 -3.61 -1.60 7.77
N ALA A 30 -3.37 -0.52 8.52
CA ALA A 30 -4.42 0.37 8.99
C ALA A 30 -5.20 1.03 7.83
N ASP A 31 -4.51 1.50 6.78
CA ASP A 31 -5.15 2.13 5.61
C ASP A 31 -6.14 1.17 4.93
N ILE A 32 -5.78 -0.11 4.82
CA ILE A 32 -6.63 -1.13 4.21
C ILE A 32 -7.81 -1.48 5.12
N ALA A 33 -7.57 -1.59 6.43
CA ALA A 33 -8.62 -1.89 7.41
C ALA A 33 -9.72 -0.81 7.42
N GLU A 34 -9.33 0.47 7.32
CA GLU A 34 -10.30 1.57 7.22
C GLU A 34 -11.18 1.46 5.99
N VAL A 35 -10.60 1.15 4.82
CA VAL A 35 -11.37 0.98 3.59
C VAL A 35 -12.32 -0.22 3.69
N ILE A 36 -11.89 -1.34 4.29
CA ILE A 36 -12.77 -2.48 4.55
C ILE A 36 -13.94 -2.08 5.45
N GLY A 37 -13.68 -1.34 6.53
CA GLY A 37 -14.75 -0.82 7.41
C GLY A 37 -15.73 0.10 6.67
N PHE A 38 -15.23 0.95 5.77
CA PHE A 38 -16.07 1.77 4.91
C PHE A 38 -16.96 0.91 3.99
N VAL A 39 -16.40 -0.12 3.34
CA VAL A 39 -17.15 -1.03 2.46
C VAL A 39 -18.23 -1.77 3.25
N ALA A 40 -17.87 -2.34 4.40
CA ALA A 40 -18.79 -3.12 5.23
C ALA A 40 -19.93 -2.28 5.82
N SER A 41 -19.75 -0.96 5.96
CA SER A 41 -20.76 -0.05 6.50
C SER A 41 -21.76 0.48 5.47
N ARG A 42 -21.67 0.06 4.19
CA ARG A 42 -22.59 0.54 3.16
C ARG A 42 -24.02 -0.02 3.36
N PRO A 43 -25.08 0.76 3.08
CA PRO A 43 -26.46 0.26 3.09
C PRO A 43 -26.67 -0.93 2.14
N SER A 44 -27.67 -1.77 2.40
CA SER A 44 -27.89 -3.05 1.68
C SER A 44 -28.12 -2.92 0.16
N HIS A 45 -28.47 -1.73 -0.35
CA HIS A 45 -28.67 -1.48 -1.77
C HIS A 45 -27.42 -0.91 -2.48
N VAL A 46 -26.31 -0.75 -1.76
CA VAL A 46 -25.06 -0.21 -2.30
C VAL A 46 -24.08 -1.35 -2.53
N ASN A 47 -23.50 -1.35 -3.73
CA ASN A 47 -22.51 -2.33 -4.13
C ASN A 47 -21.26 -1.62 -4.65
N LEU A 48 -20.09 -2.13 -4.26
CA LEU A 48 -18.77 -1.61 -4.66
C LEU A 48 -18.04 -2.74 -5.42
N ASP A 49 -18.14 -2.74 -6.75
CA ASP A 49 -17.61 -3.83 -7.58
C ASP A 49 -16.08 -3.94 -7.57
N GLN A 50 -15.39 -2.79 -7.55
CA GLN A 50 -13.94 -2.76 -7.54
C GLN A 50 -13.43 -1.52 -6.82
N ILE A 51 -12.43 -1.73 -5.95
CA ILE A 51 -11.69 -0.66 -5.30
C ILE A 51 -10.21 -0.91 -5.56
N ILE A 52 -9.54 0.10 -6.13
CA ILE A 52 -8.10 0.07 -6.38
C ILE A 52 -7.45 1.10 -5.47
N ILE A 53 -6.65 0.62 -4.52
CA ILE A 53 -5.96 1.44 -3.53
C ILE A 53 -4.46 1.42 -3.84
N ARG A 54 -3.82 2.60 -3.86
CA ARG A 54 -2.38 2.75 -4.08
C ARG A 54 -1.83 3.84 -3.17
N PRO A 55 -0.59 3.73 -2.68
CA PRO A 55 0.08 4.86 -2.04
C PRO A 55 0.28 5.96 -3.08
N ARG A 56 0.26 7.23 -2.65
CA ARG A 56 0.48 8.39 -3.52
C ARG A 56 1.76 8.28 -4.34
N ASP A 57 2.79 7.71 -3.72
CA ASP A 57 4.12 7.52 -4.31
C ASP A 57 4.14 6.40 -5.37
N GLN A 58 3.01 5.78 -5.68
CA GLN A 58 2.86 4.75 -6.71
C GLN A 58 1.78 5.13 -7.74
N ALA A 59 2.24 5.61 -8.91
CA ALA A 59 1.36 5.99 -10.02
C ALA A 59 0.80 4.76 -10.77
N SER A 60 1.53 3.65 -10.81
CA SER A 60 1.07 2.39 -11.41
C SER A 60 1.75 1.19 -10.75
N ALA A 61 1.34 -0.03 -11.12
CA ALA A 61 1.96 -1.26 -10.60
C ALA A 61 3.49 -1.28 -10.78
N THR A 62 4.01 -0.62 -11.81
CA THR A 62 5.44 -0.59 -12.16
C THR A 62 6.10 0.78 -11.99
N ARG A 63 5.33 1.85 -11.77
CA ARG A 63 5.84 3.23 -11.73
C ARG A 63 5.70 3.84 -10.34
N ARG A 64 6.84 4.22 -9.76
CA ARG A 64 6.92 5.10 -8.59
C ARG A 64 6.83 6.55 -9.03
N ALA A 65 6.06 7.36 -8.32
CA ALA A 65 6.03 8.80 -8.46
C ALA A 65 6.84 9.38 -7.30
N ASN A 66 8.05 9.87 -7.58
CA ASN A 66 8.84 10.56 -6.57
C ASN A 66 8.20 11.93 -6.34
N HIS A 67 7.51 12.11 -5.22
CA HIS A 67 7.02 13.43 -4.82
C HIS A 67 8.02 14.08 -3.87
N PRO A 68 8.50 15.31 -4.14
CA PRO A 68 9.29 16.05 -3.17
C PRO A 68 8.34 16.54 -2.05
N ASP A 69 8.50 15.96 -0.86
CA ASP A 69 8.00 16.43 0.44
C ASP A 69 6.49 16.80 0.55
N PRO A 70 5.66 16.01 1.26
CA PRO A 70 4.28 16.37 1.54
C PRO A 70 4.24 17.43 2.66
N ARG A 71 4.22 18.71 2.29
CA ARG A 71 3.64 19.75 3.14
C ARG A 71 2.15 19.50 3.37
#